data_AF-A0A5B9MLP7-F1
#
_entry.id   AF-A0A5B9MLP7-F1
#
_cell.length_a   1.000
_cell.length_b   1.000
_cell.length_c   1.000
_cell.angle_alpha   90.00
_cell.angle_beta   90.00
_cell.angle_gamma   90.00
#
_symmetry.space_group_name_H-M   'P 1'
#
loop_
_entity.id
_entity.type
_entity.pdbx_description
1 polymer ?
#
loop_
_entity_poly.entity_id
_entity_poly.type
_entity_poly.pdbx_seq_one_letter_code
_entity_poly.pdbx_strand_id
1 'polypeptide(L)'
;MVGASSIHAQTERALERRADRLERRAERRMERASYFTQQAWQELNPWIRSNGVDPQWAFNRAARAMNNAAVAENRAAANEIASDRAAAVDGRFDVDVSSQAGTRSDWYGFRNNAPATAWFYDYYTIVPSYTYPTVVETQTLTSPIEESRPKASTTGVVGAVESVTVEGEVVALKQSRVGGKEHLIAKLDLRSGAPSVDGVDLGPVDRANQLGLTVGANVKATGWTEQIGEKQLLVANSATNGDQVLRIDRSFEESIEATVIDLKEVQFDYGPKYIAIVESDGSRMLVDLGPVSTFDSRITPKSTITIVGTPVRSNDQILMVAKSIAIDGTVIELR
;
A
#
# COMPACT_ATOMS: atom_id res chain seq x y z
N MET A 1 -20.55 -16.84 -50.88
CA MET A 1 -21.00 -16.82 -49.47
C MET A 1 -19.86 -16.32 -48.59
N VAL A 2 -19.68 -15.01 -48.50
CA VAL A 2 -18.72 -14.35 -47.60
C VAL A 2 -19.53 -13.19 -47.02
N GLY A 3 -19.96 -13.27 -45.75
CA GLY A 3 -20.78 -12.20 -45.20
C GLY A 3 -21.28 -12.39 -43.77
N ALA A 4 -21.68 -13.60 -43.38
CA ALA A 4 -22.27 -13.81 -42.05
C ALA A 4 -21.25 -13.81 -40.90
N SER A 5 -20.05 -14.37 -41.11
CA SER A 5 -19.02 -14.46 -40.05
C SER A 5 -18.39 -13.12 -39.68
N SER A 6 -18.45 -12.12 -40.57
CA SER A 6 -17.86 -10.79 -40.35
C SER A 6 -18.69 -9.94 -39.37
N ILE A 7 -20.02 -9.99 -39.50
CA ILE A 7 -20.94 -9.16 -38.71
C ILE A 7 -20.96 -9.60 -37.25
N HIS A 8 -20.89 -10.92 -36.99
CA HIS A 8 -20.87 -11.42 -35.62
C HIS A 8 -19.60 -10.99 -34.86
N ALA A 9 -18.42 -11.15 -35.47
CA ALA A 9 -17.15 -10.74 -34.88
C ALA A 9 -17.06 -9.22 -34.65
N GLN A 10 -17.66 -8.41 -35.54
CA GLN A 10 -17.74 -6.96 -35.35
C GLN A 10 -18.65 -6.57 -34.17
N THR A 11 -19.73 -7.31 -33.97
CA THR A 11 -20.70 -7.07 -32.90
C THR A 11 -20.11 -7.44 -31.53
N GLU A 12 -19.41 -8.58 -31.42
CA GLU A 12 -18.72 -8.97 -30.19
C GLU A 12 -17.65 -7.94 -29.79
N ARG A 13 -16.79 -7.53 -30.72
CA ARG A 13 -15.79 -6.47 -30.46
C ARG A 13 -16.42 -5.12 -30.10
N ALA A 14 -17.64 -4.83 -30.57
CA ALA A 14 -18.34 -3.61 -30.21
C ALA A 14 -18.91 -3.68 -28.78
N LEU A 15 -19.40 -4.84 -28.36
CA LEU A 15 -19.89 -5.11 -27.00
C LEU A 15 -18.75 -5.09 -25.99
N GLU A 16 -17.63 -5.74 -26.29
CA GLU A 16 -16.42 -5.75 -25.44
C GLU A 16 -15.90 -4.32 -25.22
N ARG A 17 -15.74 -3.53 -26.30
CA ARG A 17 -15.35 -2.11 -26.19
C ARG A 17 -16.36 -1.27 -25.42
N ARG A 18 -17.63 -1.65 -25.38
CA ARG A 18 -18.66 -0.96 -24.58
C ARG A 18 -18.55 -1.34 -23.10
N ALA A 19 -18.32 -2.61 -22.79
CA ALA A 19 -18.06 -3.10 -21.44
C ALA A 19 -16.84 -2.40 -20.84
N ASP A 20 -15.69 -2.39 -21.53
CA ASP A 20 -14.48 -1.70 -21.08
C ASP A 20 -14.68 -0.19 -20.85
N ARG A 21 -15.55 0.45 -21.65
CA ARG A 21 -15.84 1.89 -21.48
C ARG A 21 -16.70 2.15 -20.26
N LEU A 22 -17.63 1.24 -19.95
CA LEU A 22 -18.48 1.32 -18.77
C LEU A 22 -17.67 1.03 -17.52
N GLU A 23 -16.83 -0.01 -17.54
CA GLU A 23 -15.91 -0.35 -16.45
C GLU A 23 -14.96 0.81 -16.14
N ARG A 24 -14.28 1.37 -17.15
CA ARG A 24 -13.42 2.56 -16.96
C ARG A 24 -14.20 3.81 -16.50
N ARG A 25 -15.48 3.93 -16.82
CA ARG A 25 -16.33 5.05 -16.31
C ARG A 25 -16.73 4.82 -14.87
N ALA A 26 -16.96 3.56 -14.48
CA ALA A 26 -17.27 3.16 -13.12
C ALA A 26 -16.02 3.31 -12.23
N GLU A 27 -14.86 2.80 -12.66
CA GLU A 27 -13.55 3.02 -12.03
C GLU A 27 -13.27 4.51 -11.84
N ARG A 28 -13.35 5.34 -12.89
CA ARG A 28 -13.11 6.79 -12.74
C ARG A 28 -14.10 7.50 -11.81
N ARG A 29 -15.32 7.00 -11.63
CA ARG A 29 -16.29 7.57 -10.69
C ARG A 29 -15.99 7.14 -9.26
N MET A 30 -15.53 5.90 -9.08
CA MET A 30 -15.18 5.32 -7.79
C MET A 30 -13.82 5.82 -7.29
N GLU A 31 -12.84 5.94 -8.19
CA GLU A 31 -11.57 6.60 -7.92
C GLU A 31 -11.84 8.02 -7.43
N ARG A 32 -12.72 8.80 -8.11
CA ARG A 32 -13.11 10.20 -7.84
C ARG A 32 -13.69 10.52 -6.46
N ALA A 33 -14.12 9.53 -5.68
CA ALA A 33 -14.71 9.78 -4.38
C ALA A 33 -13.64 9.75 -3.29
N SER A 34 -13.35 10.90 -2.68
CA SER A 34 -12.70 10.91 -1.37
C SER A 34 -13.48 9.97 -0.44
N TYR A 35 -12.78 9.10 0.30
CA TYR A 35 -13.43 8.12 1.17
C TYR A 35 -14.51 8.76 2.06
N PHE A 36 -14.17 9.91 2.65
CA PHE A 36 -15.12 10.80 3.29
C PHE A 36 -15.71 11.77 2.27
N THR A 37 -17.03 12.00 2.35
CA THR A 37 -17.63 13.17 1.71
C THR A 37 -16.98 14.45 2.29
N GLN A 38 -17.02 15.56 1.55
CA GLN A 38 -16.47 16.82 2.05
C GLN A 38 -17.09 17.23 3.40
N GLN A 39 -18.38 16.94 3.59
CA GLN A 39 -19.09 17.18 4.84
C GLN A 39 -18.56 16.28 5.98
N ALA A 40 -18.45 14.96 5.76
CA ALA A 40 -17.89 14.04 6.75
C ALA A 40 -16.45 14.44 7.13
N TRP A 41 -15.65 14.89 6.15
CA TRP A 41 -14.29 15.37 6.41
C TRP A 41 -14.25 16.65 7.25
N GLN A 42 -15.11 17.63 6.97
CA GLN A 42 -15.22 18.86 7.77
C GLN A 42 -15.61 18.57 9.23
N GLU A 43 -16.44 17.56 9.44
CA GLU A 43 -16.83 17.09 10.77
C GLU A 43 -15.70 16.33 11.50
N LEU A 44 -14.96 15.51 10.76
CA LEU A 44 -13.91 14.66 11.33
C LEU A 44 -12.62 15.44 11.61
N ASN A 45 -12.19 16.34 10.74
CA ASN A 45 -10.87 16.96 10.81
C ASN A 45 -10.55 17.65 12.16
N PRO A 46 -11.46 18.44 12.78
CA PRO A 46 -11.22 18.98 14.12
C PRO A 46 -11.03 17.90 15.19
N TRP A 47 -11.85 16.83 15.12
CA TRP A 47 -11.82 15.70 16.06
C TRP A 47 -10.56 14.83 15.92
N ILE A 48 -10.09 14.63 14.68
CA ILE A 48 -8.83 13.96 14.38
C ILE A 48 -7.66 14.74 14.99
N ARG A 49 -7.63 16.07 14.77
CA ARG A 49 -6.56 16.94 15.27
C ARG A 49 -6.52 17.01 16.79
N SER A 50 -7.68 17.10 17.46
CA SER A 50 -7.74 17.14 18.93
C SER A 50 -7.24 15.85 19.57
N ASN A 51 -7.35 14.73 18.86
CA ASN A 51 -6.87 13.42 19.30
C ASN A 51 -5.42 13.14 18.87
N GLY A 52 -4.71 14.09 18.25
CA GLY A 52 -3.29 13.95 17.93
C GLY A 52 -2.97 12.79 16.99
N VAL A 53 -3.89 12.44 16.08
CA VAL A 53 -3.60 11.43 15.08
C VAL A 53 -2.57 11.98 14.10
N ASP A 54 -1.44 11.30 14.00
CA ASP A 54 -0.39 11.61 13.05
C ASP A 54 -0.80 11.08 11.66
N PRO A 55 -0.96 11.93 10.63
CA PRO A 55 -1.25 11.47 9.27
C PRO A 55 -0.27 10.42 8.73
N GLN A 56 0.96 10.37 9.27
CA GLN A 56 2.02 9.48 8.83
C GLN A 56 2.20 8.23 9.71
N TRP A 57 1.29 7.97 10.66
CA TRP A 57 1.45 6.89 11.66
C TRP A 57 1.74 5.50 11.04
N ALA A 58 1.07 5.15 9.93
CA ALA A 58 1.20 3.84 9.30
C ALA A 58 2.64 3.62 8.84
N PHE A 59 3.25 4.66 8.25
CA PHE A 59 4.66 4.65 7.86
C PHE A 59 5.58 4.47 9.08
N ASN A 60 5.30 5.20 10.16
CA ASN A 60 6.11 5.17 11.38
C ASN A 60 6.08 3.79 12.07
N ARG A 61 4.94 3.08 12.05
CA ARG A 61 4.83 1.76 12.68
C ARG A 61 5.66 0.70 11.96
N ALA A 62 5.56 0.57 10.63
CA ALA A 62 6.42 -0.40 9.94
C ALA A 62 7.89 -0.01 9.98
N ALA A 63 8.22 1.29 9.95
CA ALA A 63 9.60 1.73 10.13
C ALA A 63 10.15 1.25 11.49
N ARG A 64 9.36 1.36 12.56
CA ARG A 64 9.73 0.82 13.89
C ARG A 64 9.81 -0.70 13.92
N ALA A 65 8.81 -1.41 13.39
CA ALA A 65 8.81 -2.86 13.34
C ALA A 65 10.02 -3.41 12.58
N MET A 66 10.39 -2.77 11.46
CA MET A 66 11.58 -3.12 10.69
C MET A 66 12.88 -2.80 11.41
N ASN A 67 12.98 -1.63 12.05
CA ASN A 67 14.17 -1.32 12.84
C ASN A 67 14.35 -2.35 13.98
N ASN A 68 13.27 -2.73 14.64
CA ASN A 68 13.29 -3.76 15.68
C ASN A 68 13.69 -5.14 15.12
N ALA A 69 13.15 -5.53 13.95
CA ALA A 69 13.51 -6.80 13.30
C ALA A 69 14.97 -6.81 12.83
N ALA A 70 15.46 -5.73 12.22
CA ALA A 70 16.85 -5.60 11.79
C ALA A 70 17.82 -5.60 12.99
N VAL A 71 17.45 -4.93 14.09
CA VAL A 71 18.22 -4.97 15.34
C VAL A 71 18.24 -6.38 15.92
N ALA A 72 17.12 -7.12 15.86
CA ALA A 72 17.07 -8.51 16.32
C ALA A 72 17.94 -9.44 15.47
N GLU A 73 17.91 -9.29 14.14
CA GLU A 73 18.73 -10.06 13.19
C GLU A 73 20.23 -9.77 13.40
N ASN A 74 20.61 -8.48 13.49
CA ASN A 74 22.00 -8.09 13.78
C ASN A 74 22.47 -8.61 15.14
N ARG A 75 21.60 -8.63 16.15
CA ARG A 75 21.92 -9.20 17.47
C ARG A 75 22.10 -10.72 17.41
N ALA A 76 21.28 -11.42 16.61
CA ALA A 76 21.42 -12.86 16.41
C ALA A 76 22.77 -13.19 15.72
N ALA A 77 23.10 -12.49 14.63
CA ALA A 77 24.37 -12.65 13.93
C ALA A 77 25.58 -12.32 14.82
N ALA A 78 25.49 -11.26 15.64
CA ALA A 78 26.55 -10.92 16.60
C ALA A 78 26.76 -12.01 17.66
N ASN A 79 25.67 -12.62 18.14
CA ASN A 79 25.75 -13.72 19.11
C ASN A 79 26.35 -14.99 18.49
N GLU A 80 26.06 -15.29 17.22
CA GLU A 80 26.67 -16.42 16.50
C GLU A 80 28.19 -16.23 16.36
N ILE A 81 28.63 -15.06 15.91
CA ILE A 81 30.07 -14.71 15.82
C ILE A 81 30.75 -14.80 17.20
N ALA A 82 30.06 -14.36 18.26
CA ALA A 82 30.58 -14.44 19.62
C ALA A 82 30.70 -15.91 20.10
N SER A 83 29.74 -16.76 19.75
CA SER A 83 29.76 -18.19 20.05
C SER A 83 30.92 -18.90 19.34
N ASP A 84 31.12 -18.63 18.06
CA ASP A 84 32.22 -19.21 17.27
C ASP A 84 33.58 -18.78 17.80
N ARG A 85 33.72 -17.52 18.23
CA ARG A 85 34.95 -17.04 18.88
C ARG A 85 35.19 -17.71 20.23
N ALA A 86 34.15 -17.91 21.03
CA ALA A 86 34.29 -18.61 22.31
C ALA A 86 34.74 -20.07 22.11
N ALA A 87 34.19 -20.75 21.09
CA ALA A 87 34.61 -22.11 20.72
C ALA A 87 36.07 -22.16 20.20
N ALA A 88 36.51 -21.14 19.46
CA ALA A 88 37.88 -21.05 18.96
C ALA A 88 38.93 -20.79 20.06
N VAL A 89 38.54 -20.18 21.18
CA VAL A 89 39.46 -19.89 22.31
C VAL A 89 39.66 -21.10 23.23
N ASP A 90 38.68 -22.01 23.30
CA ASP A 90 38.78 -23.23 24.12
C ASP A 90 39.46 -24.40 23.36
N GLY A 91 39.50 -24.30 22.04
CA GLY A 91 40.38 -25.12 21.20
C GLY A 91 41.82 -24.61 21.30
N ARG A 92 42.63 -25.20 22.20
CA ARG A 92 44.09 -25.01 22.24
C ARG A 92 44.71 -25.31 20.87
N PHE A 93 44.82 -24.28 20.04
CA PHE A 93 45.78 -24.23 18.95
C PHE A 93 47.10 -23.72 19.54
N ASP A 94 48.01 -24.64 19.85
CA ASP A 94 49.43 -24.33 19.94
C ASP A 94 49.88 -23.91 18.52
N VAL A 95 49.69 -22.63 18.19
CA VAL A 95 50.30 -22.04 17.00
C VAL A 95 51.76 -21.80 17.33
N ASP A 96 52.62 -22.68 16.82
CA ASP A 96 54.06 -22.47 16.82
C ASP A 96 54.38 -21.24 15.94
N VAL A 97 54.64 -20.10 16.58
CA VAL A 97 54.91 -18.81 15.93
C VAL A 97 56.36 -18.72 15.41
N SER A 98 57.04 -19.85 15.16
CA SER A 98 58.46 -19.85 14.77
C SER A 98 58.74 -19.87 13.25
N SER A 99 57.74 -19.94 12.36
CA SER A 99 58.03 -19.93 10.92
C SER A 99 56.97 -19.23 10.06
N GLN A 100 57.15 -17.94 9.79
CA GLN A 100 57.06 -17.31 8.45
C GLN A 100 56.82 -15.80 8.58
N ALA A 101 57.92 -15.06 8.67
CA ALA A 101 57.94 -13.66 8.26
C ALA A 101 57.84 -13.60 6.73
N GLY A 102 56.61 -13.44 6.23
CA GLY A 102 56.32 -13.24 4.81
C GLY A 102 55.32 -12.10 4.66
N THR A 103 55.82 -10.93 4.27
CA THR A 103 55.06 -9.74 3.95
C THR A 103 54.04 -10.01 2.84
N ARG A 104 52.74 -10.04 3.16
CA ARG A 104 51.64 -9.90 2.20
C ARG A 104 50.54 -9.02 2.77
N SER A 105 50.58 -7.76 2.38
CA SER A 105 49.61 -6.72 2.69
C SER A 105 48.63 -6.55 1.52
N ASP A 106 47.79 -7.54 1.22
CA ASP A 106 46.84 -7.46 0.11
C ASP A 106 45.48 -8.05 0.47
N TRP A 107 44.74 -7.48 1.44
CA TRP A 107 43.32 -7.80 1.58
C TRP A 107 42.46 -6.61 2.06
N TYR A 108 41.38 -6.39 1.32
CA TYR A 108 40.16 -5.61 1.54
C TYR A 108 40.21 -4.07 1.48
N GLY A 109 39.70 -3.56 0.35
CA GLY A 109 39.28 -2.17 0.18
C GLY A 109 38.41 -1.97 -1.05
N PHE A 110 37.22 -2.60 -1.10
CA PHE A 110 36.17 -2.15 -2.03
C PHE A 110 35.71 -0.75 -1.59
N ARG A 111 36.32 0.29 -2.14
CA ARG A 111 35.75 1.65 -2.12
C ARG A 111 34.81 1.78 -3.31
N ASN A 112 33.52 1.57 -3.06
CA ASN A 112 32.47 1.83 -4.04
C ASN A 112 32.23 3.35 -4.12
N ASN A 113 32.93 4.03 -5.03
CA ASN A 113 32.71 5.43 -5.37
C ASN A 113 31.91 5.51 -6.69
N ALA A 114 30.57 5.45 -6.63
CA ALA A 114 29.70 5.84 -7.75
C ALA A 114 28.29 6.27 -7.28
N PRO A 115 27.87 7.54 -7.47
CA PRO A 115 26.55 8.02 -7.08
C PRO A 115 25.42 7.76 -8.10
N ALA A 116 25.68 7.07 -9.23
CA ALA A 116 24.67 6.83 -10.29
C ALA A 116 23.82 5.56 -10.10
N THR A 117 24.21 4.67 -9.19
CA THR A 117 23.52 3.40 -8.89
C THR A 117 22.97 3.36 -7.46
N ALA A 118 22.90 4.50 -6.77
CA ALA A 118 22.35 4.57 -5.43
C ALA A 118 20.82 4.36 -5.48
N TRP A 119 20.37 3.20 -5.02
CA TRP A 119 18.97 2.82 -5.01
C TRP A 119 18.27 3.33 -3.75
N PHE A 120 17.03 3.76 -3.94
CA PHE A 120 16.18 4.44 -2.94
C PHE A 120 16.01 3.70 -1.59
N TYR A 121 15.92 2.37 -1.60
CA TYR A 121 15.56 1.61 -0.41
C TYR A 121 16.66 1.37 0.62
N ASP A 122 17.85 1.93 0.42
CA ASP A 122 18.90 1.81 1.44
C ASP A 122 18.62 2.70 2.67
N TYR A 123 17.56 3.53 2.64
CA TYR A 123 17.27 4.52 3.68
C TYR A 123 15.79 4.65 4.12
N TYR A 124 14.84 3.90 3.53
CA TYR A 124 13.41 4.06 3.84
C TYR A 124 12.64 2.73 3.92
N THR A 125 11.84 2.61 4.97
CA THR A 125 10.85 1.56 5.18
C THR A 125 9.44 2.12 4.94
N ILE A 126 8.64 1.46 4.10
CA ILE A 126 7.32 1.97 3.66
C ILE A 126 6.18 1.05 4.13
N VAL A 127 5.00 1.64 4.39
CA VAL A 127 3.70 0.96 4.40
C VAL A 127 2.83 1.61 3.34
N PRO A 128 2.31 0.88 2.34
CA PRO A 128 1.48 1.52 1.35
C PRO A 128 0.08 1.79 1.92
N SER A 129 -0.56 2.88 1.48
CA SER A 129 -1.98 3.19 1.72
C SER A 129 -2.76 3.01 0.42
N TYR A 130 -3.97 2.45 0.47
CA TYR A 130 -4.70 1.88 -0.68
C TYR A 130 -6.09 2.48 -0.89
N THR A 131 -6.39 3.01 -2.05
CA THR A 131 -7.76 3.50 -2.32
C THR A 131 -8.65 2.39 -2.88
N TYR A 132 -9.80 2.14 -2.25
CA TYR A 132 -10.79 1.15 -2.73
C TYR A 132 -11.88 1.78 -3.58
N PRO A 133 -12.34 1.08 -4.63
CA PRO A 133 -13.64 1.34 -5.23
C PRO A 133 -14.77 0.67 -4.42
N THR A 134 -15.76 1.45 -3.99
CA THR A 134 -17.01 0.93 -3.40
C THR A 134 -18.01 0.64 -4.53
N VAL A 135 -18.50 -0.60 -4.64
CA VAL A 135 -19.52 -0.96 -5.63
C VAL A 135 -20.87 -0.38 -5.20
N VAL A 136 -21.34 0.67 -5.89
CA VAL A 136 -22.69 1.22 -5.70
C VAL A 136 -23.65 0.52 -6.67
N GLU A 137 -24.51 -0.36 -6.15
CA GLU A 137 -25.63 -0.93 -6.90
C GLU A 137 -26.66 0.18 -7.17
N THR A 138 -26.70 0.69 -8.40
CA THR A 138 -27.58 1.82 -8.74
C THR A 138 -28.96 1.29 -9.15
N GLN A 139 -29.93 1.31 -8.22
CA GLN A 139 -31.33 1.16 -8.59
C GLN A 139 -31.78 2.42 -9.34
N THR A 140 -32.28 2.24 -10.57
CA THR A 140 -32.72 3.37 -11.41
C THR A 140 -34.18 3.69 -11.07
N LEU A 141 -34.40 4.70 -10.23
CA LEU A 141 -35.73 5.27 -10.02
C LEU A 141 -35.88 6.52 -10.88
N THR A 142 -36.72 6.43 -11.90
CA THR A 142 -37.14 7.57 -12.73
C THR A 142 -38.33 8.28 -12.09
N SER A 143 -38.14 9.53 -11.68
CA SER A 143 -39.23 10.51 -11.55
C SER A 143 -38.67 11.93 -11.78
N PRO A 144 -39.40 12.82 -12.48
CA PRO A 144 -38.94 14.16 -12.81
C PRO A 144 -39.40 15.17 -11.74
N ILE A 145 -38.50 16.01 -11.21
CA ILE A 145 -38.88 17.21 -10.45
C ILE A 145 -38.05 18.42 -10.92
N GLU A 146 -38.80 19.51 -11.03
CA GLU A 146 -38.50 20.86 -11.50
C GLU A 146 -37.33 21.61 -10.83
N GLU A 147 -36.82 22.55 -11.62
CA GLU A 147 -35.67 23.41 -11.42
C GLU A 147 -35.96 24.59 -10.47
N SER A 148 -35.13 24.75 -9.43
CA SER A 148 -34.88 26.06 -8.82
C SER A 148 -33.43 26.14 -8.33
N ARG A 149 -32.64 27.03 -8.94
CA ARG A 149 -31.20 27.22 -8.69
C ARG A 149 -30.92 28.29 -7.64
N PRO A 150 -30.08 28.02 -6.62
CA PRO A 150 -29.27 29.03 -5.97
C PRO A 150 -27.81 29.03 -6.47
N LYS A 151 -27.17 30.17 -6.28
CA LYS A 151 -25.86 30.59 -6.81
C LYS A 151 -24.70 29.71 -6.31
N ALA A 152 -23.79 29.41 -7.24
CA ALA A 152 -22.62 28.57 -7.05
C ALA A 152 -21.63 29.16 -6.02
N SER A 153 -21.45 28.43 -4.92
CA SER A 153 -20.22 28.45 -4.13
C SER A 153 -19.18 27.63 -4.89
N THR A 154 -17.99 28.18 -5.12
CA THR A 154 -16.86 27.45 -5.72
C THR A 154 -16.29 26.51 -4.67
N THR A 155 -16.92 25.35 -4.55
CA THR A 155 -16.46 24.20 -3.77
C THR A 155 -15.14 23.71 -4.35
N GLY A 156 -14.05 23.83 -3.59
CA GLY A 156 -12.79 23.16 -3.90
C GLY A 156 -13.02 21.65 -3.95
N VAL A 157 -12.96 21.07 -5.15
CA VAL A 157 -13.10 19.64 -5.39
C VAL A 157 -11.83 18.97 -4.87
N VAL A 158 -11.96 18.20 -3.79
CA VAL A 158 -10.85 17.41 -3.26
C VAL A 158 -10.75 16.13 -4.10
N GLY A 159 -9.63 15.99 -4.80
CA GLY A 159 -9.42 14.99 -5.84
C GLY A 159 -9.18 13.61 -5.28
N ALA A 160 -9.71 12.63 -5.98
CA ALA A 160 -9.29 11.26 -5.89
C ALA A 160 -7.81 11.02 -6.05
N VAL A 161 -7.37 9.91 -5.48
CA VAL A 161 -6.12 9.29 -5.86
C VAL A 161 -6.32 8.72 -7.28
N GLU A 162 -5.92 9.49 -8.29
CA GLU A 162 -5.98 9.10 -9.68
C GLU A 162 -5.09 7.86 -9.90
N SER A 163 -5.68 6.77 -10.41
CA SER A 163 -4.87 5.64 -10.83
C SER A 163 -4.10 6.03 -12.09
N VAL A 164 -2.81 5.71 -12.08
CA VAL A 164 -1.88 5.96 -13.16
C VAL A 164 -1.49 4.62 -13.77
N THR A 165 -1.46 4.58 -15.10
CA THR A 165 -0.90 3.46 -15.84
C THR A 165 0.40 3.90 -16.49
N VAL A 166 1.46 3.14 -16.27
CA VAL A 166 2.77 3.32 -16.91
C VAL A 166 3.13 2.07 -17.71
N GLU A 167 3.85 2.28 -18.80
CA GLU A 167 4.37 1.20 -19.64
C GLU A 167 5.80 1.56 -20.05
N GLY A 168 6.72 0.61 -19.90
CA GLY A 168 8.14 0.84 -20.19
C GLY A 168 8.98 -0.43 -20.12
N GLU A 169 10.24 -0.29 -20.52
CA GLU A 169 11.24 -1.35 -20.44
C GLU A 169 11.87 -1.37 -19.04
N VAL A 170 11.98 -2.55 -18.43
CA VAL A 170 12.63 -2.72 -17.13
C VAL A 170 14.13 -2.48 -17.30
N VAL A 171 14.63 -1.35 -16.81
CA VAL A 171 16.08 -1.05 -16.85
C VAL A 171 16.82 -1.59 -15.64
N ALA A 172 16.11 -1.82 -14.53
CA ALA A 172 16.66 -2.52 -13.39
C ALA A 172 15.57 -2.99 -12.41
N LEU A 173 15.93 -3.99 -11.61
CA LEU A 173 15.12 -4.60 -10.57
C LEU A 173 15.85 -4.50 -9.23
N LYS A 174 15.11 -4.22 -8.16
CA LYS A 174 15.63 -4.24 -6.79
C LYS A 174 14.61 -4.89 -5.87
N GLN A 175 15.07 -5.72 -4.94
CA GLN A 175 14.27 -6.16 -3.81
C GLN A 175 14.39 -5.13 -2.68
N SER A 176 13.27 -4.88 -2.01
CA SER A 176 13.25 -4.01 -0.84
C SER A 176 12.22 -4.45 0.18
N ARG A 177 12.57 -4.29 1.45
CA ARG A 177 11.63 -4.50 2.56
C ARG A 177 10.60 -3.36 2.67
N VAL A 178 9.32 -3.70 2.61
CA VAL A 178 8.14 -2.83 2.75
C VAL A 178 7.16 -3.54 3.71
N GLY A 179 6.72 -2.88 4.80
CA GLY A 179 5.87 -3.51 5.82
C GLY A 179 6.38 -4.85 6.39
N GLY A 180 7.69 -5.02 6.59
CA GLY A 180 8.31 -6.27 7.04
C GLY A 180 8.48 -7.35 5.97
N LYS A 181 7.96 -7.15 4.75
CA LYS A 181 8.00 -8.13 3.65
C LYS A 181 8.91 -7.63 2.52
N GLU A 182 9.59 -8.55 1.84
CA GLU A 182 10.38 -8.20 0.66
C GLU A 182 9.44 -7.95 -0.54
N HIS A 183 9.58 -6.78 -1.16
CA HIS A 183 8.87 -6.36 -2.36
C HIS A 183 9.81 -6.26 -3.55
N LEU A 184 9.29 -6.52 -4.76
CA LEU A 184 10.03 -6.33 -6.00
C LEU A 184 9.74 -4.95 -6.57
N ILE A 185 10.79 -4.19 -6.84
CA ILE A 185 10.70 -2.83 -7.36
C ILE A 185 11.37 -2.78 -8.73
N ALA A 186 10.63 -2.33 -9.74
CA ALA A 186 11.13 -2.18 -11.10
C ALA A 186 11.36 -0.71 -11.42
N LYS A 187 12.55 -0.37 -11.91
CA LYS A 187 12.80 0.91 -12.59
C LYS A 187 12.50 0.72 -14.07
N LEU A 188 11.63 1.57 -14.61
CA LEU A 188 11.21 1.51 -16.01
C LEU A 188 11.84 2.66 -16.80
N ASP A 189 12.29 2.39 -18.01
CA ASP A 189 12.46 3.41 -19.04
C ASP A 189 11.12 3.65 -19.73
N LEU A 190 10.52 4.78 -19.40
CA LEU A 190 9.15 5.12 -19.78
C LEU A 190 9.13 5.79 -21.15
N ARG A 191 8.09 5.51 -21.94
CA ARG A 191 7.87 6.23 -23.20
C ARG A 191 7.63 7.72 -22.94
N SER A 192 8.09 8.57 -23.85
CA SER A 192 7.90 10.02 -23.78
C SER A 192 6.41 10.38 -23.58
N GLY A 193 6.14 11.23 -22.59
CA GLY A 193 4.79 11.69 -22.23
C GLY A 193 4.08 10.85 -21.17
N ALA A 194 4.65 9.74 -20.71
CA ALA A 194 4.15 9.03 -19.53
C ALA A 194 4.40 9.84 -18.24
N PRO A 195 3.58 9.67 -17.19
CA PRO A 195 3.85 10.25 -15.88
C PRO A 195 5.24 9.83 -15.38
N SER A 196 6.00 10.79 -14.89
CA SER A 196 7.34 10.53 -14.35
C SER A 196 7.20 9.70 -13.07
N VAL A 197 7.74 8.48 -13.08
CA VAL A 197 7.89 7.68 -11.86
C VAL A 197 9.32 7.15 -11.79
N ASP A 198 9.92 7.22 -10.61
CA ASP A 198 11.27 6.72 -10.34
C ASP A 198 11.33 5.19 -10.27
N GLY A 199 10.19 4.54 -10.02
CA GLY A 199 10.05 3.10 -9.99
C GLY A 199 8.61 2.64 -9.76
N VAL A 200 8.42 1.33 -9.84
CA VAL A 200 7.14 0.65 -9.65
C VAL A 200 7.30 -0.41 -8.58
N ASP A 201 6.58 -0.29 -7.46
CA ASP A 201 6.44 -1.36 -6.48
C ASP A 201 5.44 -2.39 -6.99
N LEU A 202 5.92 -3.61 -7.26
CA LEU A 202 5.14 -4.73 -7.79
C LEU A 202 4.62 -5.66 -6.69
N GLY A 203 4.77 -5.28 -5.42
CA GLY A 203 4.32 -6.05 -4.27
C GLY A 203 5.33 -7.13 -3.86
N PRO A 204 4.88 -8.08 -3.01
CA PRO A 204 5.73 -9.14 -2.46
C PRO A 204 6.50 -9.93 -3.53
N VAL A 205 7.79 -10.18 -3.30
CA VAL A 205 8.71 -10.82 -4.27
C VAL A 205 8.22 -12.19 -4.72
N ASP A 206 7.67 -12.99 -3.80
CA ASP A 206 7.12 -14.32 -4.06
C ASP A 206 5.98 -14.30 -5.09
N ARG A 207 5.11 -13.28 -5.03
CA ARG A 207 4.05 -13.04 -6.03
C ARG A 207 4.60 -12.37 -7.29
N ALA A 208 5.47 -11.37 -7.14
CA ALA A 208 6.00 -10.60 -8.27
C ALA A 208 6.87 -11.44 -9.22
N ASN A 209 7.57 -12.46 -8.72
CA ASN A 209 8.34 -13.39 -9.54
C ASN A 209 7.49 -14.17 -10.57
N GLN A 210 6.16 -14.25 -10.37
CA GLN A 210 5.24 -14.88 -11.32
C GLN A 210 5.15 -14.11 -12.66
N LEU A 211 5.54 -12.83 -12.68
CA LEU A 211 5.66 -12.03 -13.90
C LEU A 211 6.90 -12.33 -14.73
N GLY A 212 7.82 -13.18 -14.26
CA GLY A 212 9.02 -13.55 -15.00
C GLY A 212 9.87 -12.34 -15.44
N LEU A 213 9.90 -11.27 -14.63
CA LEU A 213 10.57 -10.03 -15.01
C LEU A 213 12.08 -10.19 -15.05
N THR A 214 12.68 -9.69 -16.12
CA THR A 214 14.12 -9.50 -16.28
C THR A 214 14.39 -8.08 -16.74
N VAL A 215 15.63 -7.62 -16.60
CA VAL A 215 16.07 -6.39 -17.28
C VAL A 215 15.85 -6.57 -18.79
N GLY A 216 15.29 -5.55 -19.44
CA GLY A 216 14.86 -5.56 -20.84
C GLY A 216 13.40 -5.99 -21.08
N ALA A 217 12.70 -6.49 -20.06
CA ALA A 217 11.29 -6.87 -20.20
C ALA A 217 10.40 -5.63 -20.36
N ASN A 218 9.35 -5.73 -21.19
CA ASN A 218 8.34 -4.67 -21.27
C ASN A 218 7.25 -4.92 -20.25
N VAL A 219 7.04 -3.96 -19.36
CA VAL A 219 6.05 -4.05 -18.28
C VAL A 219 5.04 -2.92 -18.43
N LYS A 220 3.77 -3.27 -18.27
CA LYS A 220 2.68 -2.31 -18.04
C LYS A 220 2.13 -2.50 -16.66
N ALA A 221 2.14 -1.44 -15.86
CA ALA A 221 1.68 -1.44 -14.47
C ALA A 221 0.63 -0.34 -14.25
N THR A 222 -0.38 -0.66 -13.43
CA THR A 222 -1.44 0.27 -13.04
C THR A 222 -1.53 0.33 -11.53
N GLY A 223 -1.58 1.53 -10.96
CA GLY A 223 -1.59 1.75 -9.53
C GLY A 223 -1.79 3.22 -9.19
N TRP A 224 -1.49 3.65 -7.98
CA TRP A 224 -1.42 5.08 -7.65
C TRP A 224 0.04 5.50 -7.44
N THR A 225 0.29 6.79 -7.57
CA THR A 225 1.61 7.34 -7.29
C THR A 225 1.72 7.80 -5.85
N GLU A 226 2.89 7.58 -5.26
CA GLU A 226 3.26 7.96 -3.91
C GLU A 226 4.56 8.73 -3.95
N GLN A 227 4.60 9.87 -3.27
CA GLN A 227 5.84 10.61 -3.08
C GLN A 227 6.54 10.07 -1.84
N ILE A 228 7.78 9.60 -2.00
CA ILE A 228 8.58 9.07 -0.90
C ILE A 228 9.95 9.74 -0.92
N GLY A 229 10.15 10.65 0.02
CA GLY A 229 11.24 11.62 -0.06
C GLY A 229 11.09 12.49 -1.31
N GLU A 230 12.14 12.54 -2.12
CA GLU A 230 12.17 13.30 -3.38
C GLU A 230 11.67 12.51 -4.59
N LYS A 231 11.34 11.23 -4.41
CA LYS A 231 11.03 10.31 -5.52
C LYS A 231 9.54 10.03 -5.61
N GLN A 232 9.06 9.83 -6.83
CA GLN A 232 7.69 9.42 -7.12
C GLN A 232 7.65 7.93 -7.47
N LEU A 233 6.99 7.12 -6.66
CA LEU A 233 6.87 5.69 -6.85
C LEU A 233 5.44 5.33 -7.30
N LEU A 234 5.29 4.45 -8.29
CA LEU A 234 4.00 3.84 -8.58
C LEU A 234 3.81 2.59 -7.71
N VAL A 235 2.81 2.58 -6.83
CA VAL A 235 2.44 1.38 -6.09
C VAL A 235 1.40 0.62 -6.90
N ALA A 236 1.82 -0.47 -7.55
CA ALA A 236 0.97 -1.17 -8.50
C ALA A 236 -0.12 -2.02 -7.81
N ASN A 237 -1.33 -1.99 -8.37
CA ASN A 237 -2.41 -2.94 -8.11
C ASN A 237 -2.44 -4.07 -9.12
N SER A 238 -1.94 -3.79 -10.33
CA SER A 238 -1.79 -4.79 -11.36
C SER A 238 -0.56 -4.49 -12.20
N ALA A 239 0.04 -5.55 -12.72
CA ALA A 239 1.13 -5.47 -13.65
C ALA A 239 1.04 -6.59 -14.67
N THR A 240 1.55 -6.33 -15.87
CA THR A 240 1.57 -7.30 -16.98
C THR A 240 2.93 -7.30 -17.65
N ASN A 241 3.38 -8.50 -18.03
CA ASN A 241 4.59 -8.74 -18.84
C ASN A 241 4.24 -9.77 -19.91
N GLY A 242 4.05 -9.31 -21.16
CA GLY A 242 3.45 -10.15 -22.21
C GLY A 242 2.07 -10.66 -21.79
N ASP A 243 1.90 -11.99 -21.79
CA ASP A 243 0.64 -12.66 -21.42
C ASP A 243 0.48 -12.89 -19.92
N GLN A 244 1.53 -12.63 -19.13
CA GLN A 244 1.49 -12.82 -17.67
C GLN A 244 0.83 -11.61 -17.01
N VAL A 245 -0.18 -11.87 -16.19
CA VAL A 245 -0.92 -10.86 -15.43
C VAL A 245 -0.76 -11.13 -13.95
N LEU A 246 -0.25 -10.13 -13.23
CA LEU A 246 -0.20 -10.12 -11.77
C LEU A 246 -1.26 -9.15 -11.26
N ARG A 247 -2.16 -9.65 -10.42
CA ARG A 247 -3.02 -8.82 -9.56
C ARG A 247 -2.42 -8.80 -8.19
N ILE A 248 -2.17 -7.61 -7.68
CA ILE A 248 -1.49 -7.40 -6.41
C ILE A 248 -2.59 -7.10 -5.40
N ASP A 249 -2.95 -8.11 -4.60
CA ASP A 249 -3.78 -7.86 -3.42
C ASP A 249 -2.92 -7.13 -2.40
N ARG A 250 -3.34 -5.91 -2.16
CA ARG A 250 -2.72 -4.94 -1.31
C ARG A 250 -3.36 -4.89 0.07
N SER A 251 -4.32 -5.77 0.36
CA SER A 251 -4.92 -5.78 1.69
C SER A 251 -3.93 -6.17 2.78
N PHE A 252 -4.09 -5.53 3.94
CA PHE A 252 -3.32 -5.87 5.12
C PHE A 252 -3.89 -7.17 5.68
N GLU A 253 -3.25 -8.29 5.34
CA GLU A 253 -3.60 -9.61 5.90
C GLU A 253 -3.22 -9.70 7.40
N GLU A 254 -2.33 -8.82 7.87
CA GLU A 254 -1.90 -8.79 9.26
C GLU A 254 -2.94 -8.12 10.15
N SER A 255 -3.31 -8.81 11.22
CA SER A 255 -4.18 -8.30 12.25
C SER A 255 -3.46 -7.29 13.15
N ILE A 256 -4.12 -6.18 13.44
CA ILE A 256 -3.63 -5.12 14.32
C ILE A 256 -4.42 -5.18 15.64
N GLU A 257 -3.76 -5.56 16.73
CA GLU A 257 -4.31 -5.36 18.06
C GLU A 257 -4.18 -3.87 18.44
N ALA A 258 -5.29 -3.27 18.85
CA ALA A 258 -5.36 -1.86 19.18
C ALA A 258 -6.39 -1.58 20.29
N THR A 259 -6.17 -0.50 21.04
CA THR A 259 -7.15 0.03 22.00
C THR A 259 -7.92 1.18 21.37
N VAL A 260 -9.24 1.16 21.40
CA VAL A 260 -10.08 2.28 20.95
C VAL A 260 -9.86 3.45 21.91
N ILE A 261 -9.31 4.56 21.42
CA ILE A 261 -9.11 5.78 22.20
C ILE A 261 -10.37 6.63 22.19
N ASP A 262 -10.94 6.80 21.00
CA ASP A 262 -12.13 7.60 20.79
C ASP A 262 -12.96 7.00 19.66
N LEU A 263 -14.27 7.24 19.69
CA LEU A 263 -15.23 6.65 18.78
C LEU A 263 -16.25 7.71 18.38
N LYS A 264 -16.45 7.87 17.07
CA LYS A 264 -17.38 8.85 16.52
C LYS A 264 -18.30 8.19 15.49
N GLU A 265 -19.59 8.43 15.65
CA GLU A 265 -20.58 8.15 14.60
C GLU A 265 -20.52 9.26 13.55
N VAL A 266 -20.43 8.89 12.28
CA VAL A 266 -20.37 9.82 11.15
C VAL A 266 -21.40 9.43 10.12
N GLN A 267 -22.17 10.40 9.64
CA GLN A 267 -23.19 10.18 8.62
C GLN A 267 -22.54 10.12 7.23
N PHE A 268 -22.75 9.01 6.51
CA PHE A 268 -22.44 8.87 5.08
C PHE A 268 -23.72 8.76 4.25
N ASP A 269 -23.59 8.87 2.93
CA ASP A 269 -24.72 8.77 1.99
C ASP A 269 -25.43 7.42 2.07
N TYR A 270 -24.72 6.36 2.45
CA TYR A 270 -25.22 4.98 2.57
C TYR A 270 -25.51 4.57 4.03
N GLY A 271 -25.52 5.52 4.97
CA GLY A 271 -25.87 5.28 6.37
C GLY A 271 -24.78 5.72 7.37
N PRO A 272 -25.09 5.72 8.68
CA PRO A 272 -24.12 6.06 9.71
C PRO A 272 -23.07 4.95 9.89
N LYS A 273 -21.82 5.35 10.07
CA LYS A 273 -20.69 4.46 10.35
C LYS A 273 -19.95 4.88 11.60
N TYR A 274 -19.26 3.93 12.23
CA TYR A 274 -18.30 4.23 13.28
C TYR A 274 -16.92 4.50 12.69
N ILE A 275 -16.38 5.68 13.00
CA ILE A 275 -14.98 6.01 12.83
C ILE A 275 -14.34 6.00 14.22
N ALA A 276 -13.32 5.17 14.41
CA ALA A 276 -12.54 5.11 15.63
C ALA A 276 -11.17 5.73 15.45
N ILE A 277 -10.67 6.29 16.54
CA ILE A 277 -9.24 6.51 16.72
C ILE A 277 -8.77 5.39 17.63
N VAL A 278 -7.86 4.56 17.15
CA VAL A 278 -7.31 3.45 17.91
C VAL A 278 -5.82 3.65 18.11
N GLU A 279 -5.28 3.11 19.20
CA GLU A 279 -3.86 3.15 19.53
C GLU A 279 -3.27 1.75 19.50
N SER A 280 -2.17 1.59 18.78
CA SER A 280 -1.39 0.36 18.68
C SER A 280 0.09 0.74 18.70
N ASP A 281 0.89 0.07 19.53
CA ASP A 281 2.32 0.34 19.69
C ASP A 281 2.66 1.83 19.94
N GLY A 282 1.83 2.49 20.76
CA GLY A 282 1.97 3.91 21.11
C GLY A 282 1.73 4.88 19.96
N SER A 283 1.11 4.42 18.87
CA SER A 283 0.78 5.23 17.70
C SER A 283 -0.73 5.20 17.47
N ARG A 284 -1.30 6.36 17.11
CA ARG A 284 -2.75 6.50 16.89
C ARG A 284 -3.07 6.44 15.40
N MET A 285 -4.20 5.80 15.08
CA MET A 285 -4.68 5.65 13.72
C MET A 285 -6.19 5.86 13.64
N LEU A 286 -6.66 6.37 12.49
CA LEU A 286 -8.07 6.33 12.16
C LEU A 286 -8.46 4.96 11.60
N VAL A 287 -9.63 4.46 12.01
CA VAL A 287 -10.22 3.22 11.51
C VAL A 287 -11.69 3.46 11.19
N ASP A 288 -12.13 3.12 9.99
CA ASP A 288 -13.55 2.94 9.69
C ASP A 288 -13.93 1.52 10.08
N LEU A 289 -14.80 1.42 11.08
CA LEU A 289 -15.25 0.16 11.66
C LEU A 289 -16.49 -0.39 10.94
N GLY A 290 -17.06 0.35 9.99
CA GLY A 290 -18.27 -0.05 9.27
C GLY A 290 -19.57 0.50 9.89
N PRO A 291 -20.72 -0.03 9.47
CA PRO A 291 -22.03 0.46 9.89
C PRO A 291 -22.24 0.41 11.41
N VAL A 292 -22.87 1.44 11.98
CA VAL A 292 -23.17 1.51 13.43
C VAL A 292 -24.02 0.32 13.88
N SER A 293 -24.97 -0.11 13.04
CA SER A 293 -25.87 -1.23 13.29
C SER A 293 -25.17 -2.58 13.44
N THR A 294 -23.90 -2.69 13.05
CA THR A 294 -23.13 -3.94 13.19
C THR A 294 -22.70 -4.20 14.63
N PHE A 295 -22.53 -3.15 15.45
CA PHE A 295 -21.83 -3.28 16.73
C PHE A 295 -22.73 -3.43 17.95
N ASP A 296 -24.03 -3.13 17.89
CA ASP A 296 -24.97 -3.24 19.03
C ASP A 296 -24.39 -2.69 20.36
N SER A 297 -23.62 -1.60 20.32
CA SER A 297 -22.92 -0.98 21.46
C SER A 297 -21.73 -1.78 22.06
N ARG A 298 -21.25 -2.84 21.41
CA ARG A 298 -20.10 -3.65 21.85
C ARG A 298 -18.75 -2.92 21.80
N ILE A 299 -18.66 -1.84 21.04
CA ILE A 299 -17.44 -1.04 20.90
C ILE A 299 -17.60 0.29 21.64
N THR A 300 -16.66 0.55 22.55
CA THR A 300 -16.61 1.77 23.36
C THR A 300 -15.17 2.26 23.46
N PRO A 301 -14.94 3.53 23.82
CA PRO A 301 -13.61 3.95 24.24
C PRO A 301 -13.05 3.01 25.31
N LYS A 302 -11.78 2.65 25.17
CA LYS A 302 -11.00 1.65 25.93
C LYS A 302 -11.25 0.18 25.56
N SER A 303 -12.15 -0.13 24.64
CA SER A 303 -12.26 -1.50 24.10
C SER A 303 -10.93 -1.92 23.44
N THR A 304 -10.46 -3.13 23.71
CA THR A 304 -9.36 -3.75 22.96
C THR A 304 -9.94 -4.51 21.78
N ILE A 305 -9.44 -4.24 20.58
CA ILE A 305 -9.93 -4.84 19.35
C ILE A 305 -8.77 -5.35 18.50
N THR A 306 -9.04 -6.37 17.70
CA THR A 306 -8.12 -6.84 16.66
C THR A 306 -8.71 -6.51 15.30
N ILE A 307 -7.99 -5.74 14.48
CA ILE A 307 -8.48 -5.19 13.22
C ILE A 307 -7.73 -5.85 12.07
N VAL A 308 -8.46 -6.42 11.12
CA VAL A 308 -7.93 -6.75 9.79
C VAL A 308 -8.62 -5.82 8.82
N GLY A 309 -7.85 -5.18 7.96
CA GLY A 309 -8.40 -4.16 7.09
C GLY A 309 -7.44 -3.78 5.99
N THR A 310 -7.77 -2.68 5.33
CA THR A 310 -6.84 -2.12 4.36
C THR A 310 -6.68 -0.63 4.60
N PRO A 311 -5.44 -0.12 4.68
CA PRO A 311 -5.22 1.31 4.79
C PRO A 311 -5.71 1.98 3.51
N VAL A 312 -6.30 3.16 3.65
CA VAL A 312 -6.88 3.98 2.59
C VAL A 312 -6.43 5.40 2.80
N ARG A 313 -5.96 6.03 1.72
CA ARG A 313 -5.66 7.45 1.75
C ARG A 313 -6.94 8.25 1.48
N SER A 314 -7.25 9.16 2.39
CA SER A 314 -8.28 10.17 2.20
C SER A 314 -7.68 11.53 2.55
N ASN A 315 -7.52 12.38 1.53
CA ASN A 315 -6.77 13.63 1.64
C ASN A 315 -5.34 13.34 2.11
N ASP A 316 -4.85 14.08 3.11
CA ASP A 316 -3.51 13.88 3.69
C ASP A 316 -3.50 12.86 4.86
N GLN A 317 -4.57 12.07 5.04
CA GLN A 317 -4.67 11.09 6.11
C GLN A 317 -4.71 9.65 5.59
N ILE A 318 -4.12 8.75 6.37
CA ILE A 318 -4.28 7.30 6.20
C ILE A 318 -5.31 6.80 7.22
N LEU A 319 -6.40 6.25 6.70
CA LEU A 319 -7.48 5.60 7.42
C LEU A 319 -7.41 4.10 7.18
N MET A 320 -7.55 3.26 8.20
CA MET A 320 -7.76 1.83 7.99
C MET A 320 -9.24 1.55 7.75
N VAL A 321 -9.63 0.96 6.61
CA VAL A 321 -10.99 0.46 6.42
C VAL A 321 -11.02 -1.00 6.86
N ALA A 322 -11.72 -1.27 7.95
CA ALA A 322 -11.75 -2.61 8.52
C ALA A 322 -12.56 -3.57 7.61
N LYS A 323 -11.97 -4.75 7.36
CA LYS A 323 -12.64 -5.91 6.76
C LYS A 323 -13.22 -6.82 7.83
N SER A 324 -12.50 -6.99 8.93
CA SER A 324 -13.01 -7.70 10.08
C SER A 324 -12.46 -7.12 11.38
N ILE A 325 -13.23 -7.28 12.44
CA ILE A 325 -12.88 -6.82 13.77
C ILE A 325 -13.18 -7.94 14.76
N ALA A 326 -12.19 -8.34 15.55
CA ALA A 326 -12.41 -9.17 16.72
C ALA A 326 -12.54 -8.29 17.97
N ILE A 327 -13.63 -8.45 18.72
CA ILE A 327 -13.89 -7.78 20.00
C ILE A 327 -14.31 -8.87 20.98
N ASP A 328 -13.65 -8.95 22.14
CA ASP A 328 -13.89 -9.98 23.16
C ASP A 328 -13.89 -11.42 22.60
N GLY A 329 -12.96 -11.69 21.66
CA GLY A 329 -12.83 -12.98 20.98
C GLY A 329 -13.89 -13.27 19.91
N THR A 330 -14.89 -12.39 19.73
CA THR A 330 -15.90 -12.53 18.68
C THR A 330 -15.45 -11.80 17.42
N VAL A 331 -15.28 -12.52 16.32
CA VAL A 331 -14.95 -11.95 15.01
C VAL A 331 -16.21 -11.47 14.30
N ILE A 332 -16.19 -10.22 13.87
CA ILE A 332 -17.24 -9.55 13.11
C ILE A 332 -16.67 -9.27 11.71
N GLU A 333 -17.23 -9.94 10.71
CA GLU A 333 -16.92 -9.65 9.30
C GLU A 333 -17.72 -8.44 8.82
N LEU A 334 -17.03 -7.49 8.21
CA LEU A 334 -17.57 -6.25 7.68
C LEU A 334 -17.67 -6.38 6.16
N ARG A 335 -18.88 -6.14 5.65
CA ARG A 335 -19.19 -6.17 4.22
C ARG A 335 -19.21 -4.78 3.63
#